data_AF-A0A6A6C884-F1
#
_entry.id   AF-A0A6A6C884-F1
#
_cell.length_a   1.000
_cell.length_b   1.000
_cell.length_c   1.000
_cell.angle_alpha   90.00
_cell.angle_beta   90.00
_cell.angle_gamma   90.00
#
_symmetry.space_group_name_H-M   'P 1'
#
loop_
_entity.id
_entity.type
_entity.pdbx_description
1 polymer ?
#
loop_
_entity_poly.entity_id
_entity_poly.type
_entity_poly.pdbx_seq_one_letter_code
_entity_poly.pdbx_strand_id
1 'polypeptide(L)'
;MTESFNLSWPNRKIHAGVILLNSVTEILDVAPFHLMGTMSKHLKDMPDSVYAPDLKEQALDIECHWVNESGEPAQLASGMRVLPTDTFASCPPLDIVLMGANNMDYQPSISELAFIRKAFEDSSAFIAVCGAFRSLLLSGLLEGKTATAPRGMLKVSAAHRLRQIGWRNDGVVMVSFGPRDSL
;
A
#
# COMPACT_ATOMS: atom_id res chain seq x y z
N MET A 1 3.31 29.74 -2.44
CA MET A 1 2.44 28.59 -2.13
C MET A 1 2.76 27.52 -3.16
N THR A 2 3.42 26.44 -2.77
CA THR A 2 3.66 25.29 -3.64
C THR A 2 2.33 24.66 -3.98
N GLU A 3 2.04 24.42 -5.27
CA GLU A 3 0.83 23.70 -5.68
C GLU A 3 0.78 22.35 -4.96
N SER A 4 -0.38 22.02 -4.36
CA SER A 4 -0.60 20.71 -3.76
C SER A 4 -0.63 19.66 -4.86
N PHE A 5 0.19 18.61 -4.72
CA PHE A 5 0.23 17.50 -5.67
C PHE A 5 -1.14 16.81 -5.79
N ASN A 6 -1.55 16.49 -7.03
CA ASN A 6 -2.84 15.87 -7.33
C ASN A 6 -2.64 14.60 -8.17
N LEU A 7 -3.04 13.44 -7.62
CA LEU A 7 -2.91 12.14 -8.30
C LEU A 7 -3.74 12.00 -9.59
N SER A 8 -4.85 12.73 -9.72
CA SER A 8 -5.66 12.71 -10.95
C SER A 8 -5.01 13.47 -12.10
N TRP A 9 -4.13 14.43 -11.78
CA TRP A 9 -3.45 15.29 -12.76
C TRP A 9 -1.99 15.50 -12.31
N PRO A 10 -1.16 14.44 -12.32
CA PRO A 10 0.19 14.52 -11.82
C PRO A 10 1.03 15.42 -12.71
N ASN A 11 1.65 16.44 -12.11
CA ASN A 11 2.58 17.37 -12.78
C ASN A 11 4.06 16.93 -12.66
N ARG A 12 4.29 15.79 -12.00
CA ARG A 12 5.60 15.14 -11.84
C ARG A 12 5.42 13.63 -11.80
N LYS A 13 6.53 12.91 -11.89
CA LYS A 13 6.61 11.48 -11.62
C LYS A 13 5.96 11.14 -10.27
N ILE A 14 5.18 10.06 -10.27
CA ILE A 14 4.54 9.48 -9.09
C ILE A 14 5.49 8.47 -8.46
N HIS A 15 5.74 8.60 -7.16
CA HIS A 15 6.45 7.59 -6.38
C HIS A 15 5.44 6.71 -5.67
N ALA A 16 5.29 5.46 -6.12
CA ALA A 16 4.44 4.48 -5.47
C ALA A 16 5.31 3.47 -4.72
N GLY A 17 4.94 3.09 -3.50
CA GLY A 17 5.74 2.17 -2.69
C GLY A 17 4.96 1.09 -1.98
N VAL A 18 5.57 -0.10 -1.82
CA VAL A 18 5.10 -1.17 -0.94
C VAL A 18 5.94 -1.18 0.32
N ILE A 19 5.30 -1.10 1.48
CA ILE A 19 5.98 -1.27 2.79
C ILE A 19 5.97 -2.75 3.15
N LEU A 20 7.17 -3.33 3.24
CA LEU A 20 7.42 -4.70 3.65
C LEU A 20 8.05 -4.69 5.04
N LEU A 21 7.31 -5.15 6.04
CA LEU A 21 7.85 -5.27 7.39
C LEU A 21 8.79 -6.47 7.48
N ASN A 22 9.55 -6.59 8.56
CA ASN A 22 10.37 -7.75 8.87
C ASN A 22 9.52 -8.94 9.35
N SER A 23 8.51 -9.28 8.55
CA SER A 23 7.51 -10.31 8.75
C SER A 23 7.14 -10.95 7.40
N VAL A 24 6.21 -11.89 7.42
CA VAL A 24 5.73 -12.55 6.19
C VAL A 24 4.51 -11.80 5.66
N THR A 25 4.55 -11.43 4.38
CA THR A 25 3.42 -10.79 3.68
C THR A 25 2.77 -11.74 2.67
N GLU A 26 1.45 -11.70 2.52
CA GLU A 26 0.76 -12.44 1.47
C GLU A 26 0.97 -11.76 0.11
N ILE A 27 1.36 -12.53 -0.92
CA ILE A 27 1.60 -11.97 -2.25
C ILE A 27 0.35 -11.26 -2.82
N LEU A 28 -0.84 -11.79 -2.55
CA LEU A 28 -2.10 -11.22 -3.06
C LEU A 28 -2.40 -9.85 -2.46
N ASP A 29 -1.92 -9.56 -1.25
CA ASP A 29 -2.11 -8.25 -0.63
C ASP A 29 -1.31 -7.16 -1.36
N VAL A 30 -0.18 -7.53 -1.96
CA VAL A 30 0.73 -6.60 -2.64
C VAL A 30 0.75 -6.78 -4.16
N ALA A 31 0.07 -7.81 -4.69
CA ALA A 31 -0.02 -8.09 -6.12
C ALA A 31 -0.58 -6.92 -6.96
N PRO A 32 -1.58 -6.13 -6.49
CA PRO A 32 -2.06 -4.96 -7.24
C PRO A 32 -0.96 -3.93 -7.54
N PHE A 33 0.11 -3.89 -6.73
CA PHE A 33 1.25 -3.01 -6.98
C PHE A 33 1.99 -3.35 -8.27
N HIS A 34 2.07 -4.64 -8.61
CA HIS A 34 2.71 -5.07 -9.84
C HIS A 34 2.00 -4.49 -11.08
N LEU A 35 0.67 -4.38 -11.04
CA LEU A 35 -0.10 -3.77 -12.11
C LEU A 35 0.25 -2.28 -12.30
N MET A 36 0.48 -1.53 -11.22
CA MET A 36 0.87 -0.12 -11.33
C MET A 36 2.23 0.04 -12.06
N GLY A 37 3.19 -0.84 -11.75
CA GLY A 37 4.49 -0.82 -12.43
C GLY A 37 4.42 -1.25 -13.90
N THR A 38 3.53 -2.17 -14.26
CA THR A 38 3.35 -2.61 -15.65
C THR A 38 2.54 -1.62 -16.48
N MET A 39 1.69 -0.80 -15.85
CA MET A 39 0.86 0.18 -16.56
C MET A 39 1.55 1.53 -16.76
N SER A 40 2.71 1.81 -16.15
CA SER A 40 3.39 3.11 -16.28
C SER A 40 4.35 3.19 -17.48
N LYS A 41 5.48 2.49 -17.39
CA LYS A 41 6.57 2.53 -18.39
C LYS A 41 6.36 1.56 -19.54
N HIS A 42 5.79 0.38 -19.27
CA HIS A 42 5.68 -0.66 -20.28
C HIS A 42 4.61 -0.36 -21.34
N LEU A 43 3.63 0.52 -21.07
CA LEU A 43 2.67 0.95 -22.09
C LEU A 43 3.37 1.62 -23.28
N LYS A 44 4.45 2.36 -23.05
CA LYS A 44 5.20 3.08 -24.09
C LYS A 44 5.94 2.13 -25.03
N ASP A 45 6.39 0.99 -24.51
CA ASP A 45 7.15 -0.01 -25.26
C ASP A 45 6.26 -1.00 -26.02
N MET A 46 4.94 -0.99 -25.77
CA MET A 46 4.01 -1.90 -26.45
C MET A 46 3.81 -1.49 -27.92
N PRO A 47 3.53 -2.44 -28.84
CA PRO A 47 3.20 -2.11 -30.22
C PRO A 47 1.94 -1.24 -30.34
N ASP A 48 1.88 -0.37 -31.33
CA ASP A 48 0.68 0.44 -31.64
C ASP A 48 -0.56 -0.42 -31.94
N SER A 49 -0.36 -1.68 -32.36
CA SER A 49 -1.44 -2.65 -32.57
C SER A 49 -2.09 -3.15 -31.27
N VAL A 50 -1.42 -2.99 -30.12
CA VAL A 50 -1.93 -3.38 -28.80
C VAL A 50 -2.56 -2.18 -28.11
N TYR A 51 -1.87 -1.03 -28.14
CA TYR A 51 -2.35 0.22 -27.57
C TYR A 51 -2.17 1.37 -28.55
N ALA A 52 -3.23 2.15 -28.78
CA ALA A 52 -3.17 3.33 -29.65
C ALA A 52 -2.21 4.39 -29.08
N PRO A 53 -1.54 5.20 -29.92
CA PRO A 53 -0.62 6.25 -29.47
C PRO A 53 -1.23 7.19 -28.41
N ASP A 54 -2.45 7.68 -28.63
CA ASP A 54 -3.16 8.59 -27.71
C ASP A 54 -3.38 7.98 -26.31
N LEU A 55 -3.47 6.65 -26.20
CA LEU A 55 -3.59 5.96 -24.92
C LEU A 55 -2.22 5.82 -24.23
N LYS A 56 -1.14 5.65 -24.99
CA LYS A 56 0.23 5.63 -24.45
C LYS A 56 0.63 7.00 -23.91
N GLU A 57 0.16 8.08 -24.52
CA GLU A 57 0.36 9.45 -24.02
C GLU A 57 -0.32 9.70 -22.67
N GLN A 58 -1.39 8.96 -22.37
CA GLN A 58 -2.09 9.00 -21.08
C GLN A 58 -1.42 8.11 -20.01
N ALA A 59 -0.36 7.37 -20.35
CA ALA A 59 0.35 6.53 -19.40
C ALA A 59 1.02 7.39 -18.31
N LEU A 60 0.70 7.09 -17.06
CA LEU A 60 1.28 7.77 -15.91
C LEU A 60 2.77 7.42 -15.76
N ASP A 61 3.60 8.40 -15.44
CA ASP A 61 5.00 8.15 -15.05
C ASP A 61 5.05 7.75 -13.58
N ILE A 62 5.07 6.43 -13.32
CA ILE A 62 5.10 5.84 -11.96
C ILE A 62 6.41 5.11 -11.76
N GLU A 63 7.13 5.49 -10.71
CA GLU A 63 8.28 4.77 -10.17
C GLU A 63 7.86 3.96 -8.94
N CYS A 64 8.20 2.67 -8.97
CA CYS A 64 7.77 1.69 -7.98
C CYS A 64 8.90 1.36 -7.01
N HIS A 65 8.62 1.50 -5.72
CA HIS A 65 9.54 1.23 -4.63
C HIS A 65 9.08 0.02 -3.81
N TRP A 66 9.98 -0.91 -3.53
CA TRP A 66 9.77 -1.98 -2.56
C TRP A 66 10.63 -1.65 -1.34
N VAL A 67 10.00 -1.34 -0.21
CA VAL A 67 10.64 -0.64 0.90
C VAL A 67 10.62 -1.50 2.15
N ASN A 68 11.76 -1.66 2.81
CA ASN A 68 11.84 -2.21 4.16
C ASN A 68 12.93 -1.53 5.01
N GLU A 69 13.08 -1.96 6.26
CA GLU A 69 14.04 -1.35 7.18
C GLU A 69 15.50 -1.63 6.80
N SER A 70 15.81 -2.88 6.47
CA SER A 70 17.18 -3.41 6.46
C SER A 70 17.84 -3.46 5.09
N GLY A 71 17.08 -3.39 3.99
CA GLY A 71 17.57 -3.71 2.65
C GLY A 71 17.69 -5.20 2.37
N GLU A 72 17.42 -6.06 3.35
CA GLU A 72 17.46 -7.52 3.21
C GLU A 72 16.22 -8.05 2.48
N PRO A 73 16.28 -9.22 1.81
CA PRO A 73 15.12 -9.78 1.13
C PRO A 73 13.92 -10.01 2.07
N ALA A 74 12.78 -9.42 1.73
CA ALA A 74 11.53 -9.62 2.45
C ALA A 74 10.89 -10.97 2.09
N GLN A 75 10.30 -11.65 3.07
CA GLN A 75 9.68 -12.96 2.91
C GLN A 75 8.19 -12.84 2.59
N LEU A 76 7.74 -13.61 1.59
CA LEU A 76 6.31 -13.77 1.29
C LEU A 76 5.82 -15.18 1.67
N ALA A 77 4.52 -15.30 1.89
CA ALA A 77 3.88 -16.50 2.46
C ALA A 77 4.15 -17.80 1.67
N SER A 78 4.25 -17.72 0.34
CA SER A 78 4.48 -18.88 -0.53
C SER A 78 5.96 -19.24 -0.73
N GLY A 79 6.87 -18.69 0.09
CA GLY A 79 8.31 -18.93 -0.03
C GLY A 79 9.03 -17.96 -0.99
N MET A 80 8.31 -17.12 -1.73
CA MET A 80 8.91 -16.08 -2.57
C MET A 80 9.62 -15.03 -1.71
N ARG A 81 10.72 -14.47 -2.23
CA ARG A 81 11.43 -13.36 -1.61
C ARG A 81 11.44 -12.15 -2.54
N VAL A 82 11.26 -10.97 -1.97
CA VAL A 82 11.33 -9.69 -2.68
C VAL A 82 12.58 -8.97 -2.21
N LEU A 83 13.50 -8.67 -3.13
CA LEU A 83 14.62 -7.79 -2.84
C LEU A 83 14.09 -6.35 -2.81
N PRO A 84 14.19 -5.63 -1.68
CA PRO A 84 13.77 -4.24 -1.61
C PRO A 84 14.61 -3.37 -2.54
N THR A 85 13.98 -2.38 -3.16
CA THR A 85 14.69 -1.35 -3.94
C THR A 85 15.20 -0.24 -3.03
N ASP A 86 14.56 -0.05 -1.88
CA ASP A 86 14.82 1.06 -0.98
C ASP A 86 14.78 0.61 0.48
N THR A 87 15.60 1.27 1.30
CA THR A 87 15.49 1.23 2.75
C THR A 87 14.61 2.39 3.24
N PHE A 88 14.16 2.36 4.50
CA PHE A 88 13.51 3.53 5.10
C PHE A 88 14.33 4.82 5.03
N ALA A 89 15.66 4.72 4.97
CA ALA A 89 16.55 5.87 4.86
C ALA A 89 16.73 6.38 3.42
N SER A 90 16.71 5.48 2.43
CA SER A 90 16.92 5.85 1.01
C SER A 90 15.62 6.12 0.25
N CYS A 91 14.48 5.67 0.78
CA CYS A 91 13.19 5.79 0.11
C CYS A 91 12.76 7.27 -0.04
N PRO A 92 12.42 7.73 -1.25
CA PRO A 92 11.84 9.05 -1.44
C PRO A 92 10.44 9.15 -0.80
N PRO A 93 9.90 10.35 -0.58
CA PRO A 93 8.49 10.51 -0.21
C PRO A 93 7.57 9.79 -1.21
N LEU A 94 6.62 9.01 -0.69
CA LEU A 94 5.71 8.19 -1.49
C LEU A 94 4.37 8.90 -1.65
N ASP A 95 3.86 8.96 -2.88
CA ASP A 95 2.55 9.51 -3.22
C ASP A 95 1.43 8.49 -3.02
N ILE A 96 1.73 7.22 -3.34
CA ILE A 96 0.83 6.07 -3.18
C ILE A 96 1.57 5.03 -2.36
N VAL A 97 0.95 4.59 -1.27
CA VAL A 97 1.51 3.55 -0.41
C VAL A 97 0.59 2.33 -0.45
N LEU A 98 1.17 1.14 -0.57
CA LEU A 98 0.48 -0.13 -0.39
C LEU A 98 1.13 -0.91 0.76
N MET A 99 0.31 -1.48 1.62
CA MET A 99 0.77 -2.32 2.73
C MET A 99 -0.13 -3.56 2.85
N GLY A 100 0.50 -4.73 2.87
CA GLY A 100 -0.19 -6.00 3.10
C GLY A 100 -0.20 -6.45 4.55
N ALA A 101 -0.84 -7.59 4.81
CA ALA A 101 -0.83 -8.23 6.11
C ALA A 101 0.59 -8.65 6.53
N ASN A 102 0.79 -8.73 7.84
CA ASN A 102 1.93 -9.39 8.44
C ASN A 102 1.45 -10.52 9.36
N ASN A 103 2.38 -11.33 9.86
CA ASN A 103 2.05 -12.38 10.83
C ASN A 103 1.33 -11.80 12.05
N MET A 104 0.33 -12.52 12.56
CA MET A 104 -0.55 -12.03 13.62
C MET A 104 0.15 -11.75 14.95
N ASP A 105 1.22 -12.49 15.25
CA ASP A 105 2.07 -12.38 16.44
C ASP A 105 3.23 -11.39 16.24
N TYR A 106 3.42 -10.87 15.03
CA TYR A 106 4.50 -9.93 14.73
C TYR A 106 4.26 -8.59 15.44
N GLN A 107 5.29 -8.02 16.03
CA GLN A 107 5.22 -6.67 16.60
C GLN A 107 6.14 -5.75 15.79
N PRO A 108 5.58 -4.76 15.07
CA PRO A 108 6.41 -3.83 14.31
C PRO A 108 7.39 -3.06 15.20
N SER A 109 8.59 -2.83 14.68
CA SER A 109 9.64 -2.06 15.35
C SER A 109 9.27 -0.57 15.45
N ILE A 110 10.00 0.18 16.29
CA ILE A 110 9.78 1.63 16.43
C ILE A 110 10.03 2.34 15.09
N SER A 111 11.04 1.91 14.34
CA SER A 111 11.41 2.41 13.02
C SER A 111 10.34 2.08 11.97
N GLU A 112 9.80 0.86 11.96
CA GLU A 112 8.68 0.50 11.08
C GLU A 112 7.43 1.34 11.36
N LEU A 113 7.04 1.48 12.64
CA LEU A 113 5.90 2.31 13.01
C LEU A 113 6.12 3.79 12.65
N ALA A 114 7.35 4.30 12.81
CA ALA A 114 7.70 5.66 12.43
C ALA A 114 7.62 5.84 10.90
N PHE A 115 8.12 4.89 10.11
CA PHE A 115 8.05 4.94 8.65
C PHE A 115 6.60 4.84 8.16
N ILE A 116 5.78 3.97 8.76
CA ILE A 116 4.34 3.87 8.44
C ILE A 116 3.63 5.21 8.66
N ARG A 117 3.88 5.89 9.79
CA ARG A 117 3.31 7.23 10.06
C ARG A 117 3.76 8.26 9.04
N LYS A 118 5.07 8.34 8.78
CA LYS A 118 5.64 9.26 7.80
C LYS A 118 5.06 9.02 6.40
N ALA A 119 5.01 7.77 5.96
CA ALA A 119 4.47 7.40 4.66
C ALA A 119 2.96 7.72 4.58
N PHE A 120 2.22 7.54 5.67
CA PHE A 120 0.82 7.93 5.74
C PHE A 120 0.63 9.45 5.60
N GLU A 121 1.42 10.25 6.31
CA GLU A 121 1.35 11.72 6.29
C GLU A 121 1.80 12.32 4.95
N ASP A 122 2.83 11.76 4.32
CA ASP A 122 3.40 12.26 3.06
C ASP A 122 2.56 11.85 1.84
N SER A 123 1.83 10.73 1.93
CA SER A 123 1.12 10.15 0.79
C SER A 123 -0.22 10.80 0.51
N SER A 124 -0.58 10.85 -0.78
CA SER A 124 -1.93 11.23 -1.22
C SER A 124 -2.91 10.06 -1.09
N ALA A 125 -2.41 8.82 -1.12
CA ALA A 125 -3.22 7.62 -0.91
C ALA A 125 -2.43 6.54 -0.15
N PHE A 126 -2.98 6.07 0.97
CA PHE A 126 -2.46 4.91 1.69
C PHE A 126 -3.44 3.75 1.59
N ILE A 127 -3.02 2.66 0.96
CA ILE A 127 -3.80 1.46 0.73
C ILE A 127 -3.33 0.37 1.70
N ALA A 128 -4.19 -0.02 2.64
CA ALA A 128 -3.92 -1.09 3.60
C ALA A 128 -4.81 -2.31 3.28
N VAL A 129 -4.20 -3.47 3.06
CA VAL A 129 -4.89 -4.67 2.60
C VAL A 129 -4.90 -5.76 3.68
N CYS A 130 -6.03 -6.46 3.80
CA CYS A 130 -6.21 -7.60 4.69
C CYS A 130 -5.81 -7.26 6.15
N GLY A 131 -4.81 -7.95 6.71
CA GLY A 131 -4.31 -7.78 8.07
C GLY A 131 -3.48 -6.51 8.32
N ALA A 132 -3.17 -5.72 7.29
CA ALA A 132 -2.36 -4.50 7.40
C ALA A 132 -2.93 -3.48 8.41
N PHE A 133 -4.25 -3.50 8.64
CA PHE A 133 -4.92 -2.63 9.61
C PHE A 133 -4.31 -2.72 11.01
N ARG A 134 -3.73 -3.87 11.39
CA ARG A 134 -3.12 -4.06 12.71
C ARG A 134 -1.90 -3.16 12.88
N SER A 135 -1.08 -3.01 11.84
CA SER A 135 0.07 -2.10 11.87
C SER A 135 -0.36 -0.63 11.90
N LEU A 136 -1.45 -0.28 11.21
CA LEU A 136 -2.03 1.06 11.27
C LEU A 136 -2.64 1.34 12.66
N LEU A 137 -3.21 0.31 13.30
CA LEU A 137 -3.71 0.41 14.65
C LEU A 137 -2.57 0.64 15.65
N LEU A 138 -1.52 -0.18 15.57
CA LEU A 138 -0.34 -0.10 16.46
C LEU A 138 0.47 1.20 16.26
N SER A 139 0.40 1.80 15.07
CA SER A 139 0.99 3.13 14.84
C SER A 139 0.10 4.27 15.36
N GLY A 140 -1.13 4.01 15.78
CA GLY A 140 -2.08 5.03 16.24
C GLY A 140 -2.79 5.78 15.11
N LEU A 141 -2.57 5.40 13.85
CA LEU A 141 -3.16 6.08 12.69
C LEU A 141 -4.68 5.88 12.57
N LEU A 142 -5.22 4.85 13.21
CA LEU A 142 -6.66 4.56 13.21
C LEU A 142 -7.42 5.21 14.37
N GLU A 143 -6.75 5.93 15.28
CA GLU A 143 -7.43 6.58 16.41
C GLU A 143 -8.48 7.59 15.91
N GLY A 144 -9.70 7.48 16.43
CA GLY A 144 -10.84 8.28 15.97
C GLY A 144 -11.30 8.05 14.52
N LYS A 145 -10.72 7.09 13.79
CA LYS A 145 -11.11 6.75 12.40
C LYS A 145 -11.96 5.48 12.36
N THR A 146 -12.83 5.37 11.35
CA THR A 146 -13.51 4.11 11.03
C THR A 146 -12.70 3.36 9.97
N ALA A 147 -12.51 2.06 10.18
CA ALA A 147 -11.60 1.24 9.40
C ALA A 147 -12.22 -0.15 9.15
N THR A 148 -11.78 -0.82 8.07
CA THR A 148 -12.19 -2.19 7.74
C THR A 148 -11.17 -3.20 8.22
N ALA A 149 -11.60 -4.41 8.54
CA ALA A 149 -10.71 -5.54 8.83
C ALA A 149 -11.34 -6.86 8.38
N PRO A 150 -10.54 -7.92 8.16
CA PRO A 150 -11.04 -9.26 7.92
C PRO A 150 -12.07 -9.65 8.98
N ARG A 151 -13.15 -10.32 8.57
CA ARG A 151 -14.30 -10.59 9.45
C ARG A 151 -13.92 -11.30 10.75
N GLY A 152 -13.01 -12.27 10.68
CA GLY A 152 -12.50 -12.99 11.86
C GLY A 152 -11.79 -12.08 12.88
N MET A 153 -11.30 -10.92 12.44
CA MET A 153 -10.54 -9.98 13.25
C MET A 153 -11.34 -8.76 13.73
N LEU A 154 -12.57 -8.56 13.24
CA LEU A 154 -13.47 -7.49 13.72
C LEU A 154 -13.81 -7.65 15.21
N LYS A 155 -13.93 -8.90 15.68
CA LYS A 155 -14.23 -9.19 17.10
C LYS A 155 -13.07 -8.85 18.03
N VAL A 156 -11.83 -8.97 17.55
CA VAL A 156 -10.60 -8.68 18.31
C VAL A 156 -10.38 -7.16 18.47
N SER A 157 -11.09 -6.35 17.69
CA SER A 157 -10.85 -4.92 17.52
C SER A 157 -12.05 -4.03 17.90
N ALA A 158 -13.00 -4.58 18.67
CA ALA A 158 -14.23 -3.89 19.08
C ALA A 158 -14.01 -2.55 19.80
N ALA A 159 -12.84 -2.36 20.44
CA ALA A 159 -12.45 -1.09 21.06
C ALA A 159 -12.21 0.05 20.06
N HIS A 160 -11.91 -0.25 18.78
CA HIS A 160 -11.47 0.73 17.79
C HIS A 160 -12.52 1.02 16.71
N ARG A 161 -13.80 0.73 16.98
CA ARG A 161 -14.94 0.95 16.06
C ARG A 161 -14.70 0.41 14.63
N LEU A 162 -13.97 -0.70 14.48
CA LEU A 162 -13.80 -1.35 13.18
C LEU A 162 -15.13 -1.92 12.70
N ARG A 163 -15.44 -1.73 11.41
CA ARG A 163 -16.68 -2.23 10.78
C ARG A 163 -16.36 -2.98 9.50
N GLN A 164 -17.16 -3.99 9.18
CA GLN A 164 -17.18 -4.55 7.84
C GLN A 164 -17.86 -3.53 6.91
N ILE A 165 -17.07 -2.72 6.22
CA ILE A 165 -17.53 -1.82 5.18
C ILE A 165 -16.70 -2.06 3.91
N GLY A 166 -17.21 -1.64 2.75
CA GLY A 166 -16.44 -1.65 1.50
C GLY A 166 -15.40 -0.53 1.47
N TRP A 167 -14.98 -0.13 0.26
CA TRP A 167 -14.07 0.99 0.00
C TRP A 167 -14.42 2.24 0.82
N ARG A 168 -13.41 2.86 1.45
CA ARG A 168 -13.52 4.16 2.16
C ARG A 168 -12.46 5.12 1.64
N ASN A 169 -12.82 6.39 1.48
CA ASN A 169 -11.97 7.41 0.87
C ASN A 169 -11.70 8.57 1.85
N ASP A 170 -11.11 8.24 3.02
CA ASP A 170 -10.81 9.20 4.10
C ASP A 170 -9.29 9.33 4.32
N GLY A 171 -8.50 9.23 3.23
CA GLY A 171 -7.03 9.22 3.25
C GLY A 171 -6.39 7.85 3.52
N VAL A 172 -7.13 6.92 4.14
CA VAL A 172 -6.80 5.48 4.15
C VAL A 172 -7.82 4.74 3.30
N VAL A 173 -7.36 4.03 2.26
CA VAL A 173 -8.16 3.02 1.56
C VAL A 173 -7.87 1.68 2.20
N MET A 174 -8.82 1.14 2.96
CA MET A 174 -8.67 -0.19 3.56
C MET A 174 -9.44 -1.21 2.75
N VAL A 175 -8.74 -2.28 2.34
CA VAL A 175 -9.29 -3.35 1.50
C VAL A 175 -9.34 -4.63 2.33
N SER A 176 -10.54 -5.02 2.72
CA SER A 176 -10.79 -6.29 3.41
C SER A 176 -11.43 -7.30 2.47
N PHE A 177 -10.81 -8.47 2.30
CA PHE A 177 -11.41 -9.60 1.59
C PHE A 177 -12.26 -10.45 2.53
N GLY A 178 -13.51 -10.67 2.15
CA GLY A 178 -14.46 -11.56 2.82
C GLY A 178 -15.75 -11.62 2.01
N PRO A 179 -16.44 -12.77 1.95
CA PRO A 179 -17.68 -12.89 1.18
C PRO A 179 -18.70 -11.82 1.63
N ARG A 180 -19.35 -11.17 0.65
CA ARG A 180 -20.53 -10.34 0.90
C ARG A 180 -21.71 -11.28 1.15
N ASP A 181 -22.04 -11.51 2.41
CA ASP A 181 -23.37 -12.04 2.72
C ASP A 181 -24.35 -10.87 2.71
N SER A 182 -25.40 -11.01 1.92
CA SER A 182 -26.60 -10.18 1.91
C SER A 182 -27.30 -10.23 3.27
N LEU A 183 -27.29 -9.12 3.99
CA LEU A 183 -28.20 -8.83 5.10
C LEU A 183 -28.72 -7.40 4.94
#